data_AF-A0A1V3PZE8-F1
#
_entry.id   AF-A0A1V3PZE8-F1
#
_cell.length_a   1.000
_cell.length_b   1.000
_cell.length_c   1.000
_cell.angle_alpha   90.00
_cell.angle_beta   90.00
_cell.angle_gamma   90.00
#
_symmetry.space_group_name_H-M   'P 1'
#
loop_
_entity.id
_entity.type
_entity.pdbx_description
1 polymer ?
#
loop_
_entity_poly.entity_id
_entity_poly.type
_entity_poly.pdbx_seq_one_letter_code
_entity_poly.pdbx_strand_id
1 'polypeptide(L)'
;MVEQKNDVRKAGKSSKGKEVYSVVDLGLSEEQRQQLRDFYTSKQPQTQNEKIAVLMDWLKREGNKLTATWNDIFTAFRTVAVKSPAKISSVLGNMVGLSWVKNVGGGQYDLIHVGEDYVKFDLPKAPKKAK
;
A
#
# COMPACT_ATOMS: atom_id res chain seq x y z
N MET A 1 52.88 15.97 -5.27
CA MET A 1 51.64 15.75 -4.50
C MET A 1 50.48 16.21 -5.36
N VAL A 2 49.72 15.30 -5.96
CA VAL A 2 48.56 15.66 -6.78
C VAL A 2 47.32 15.57 -5.92
N GLU A 3 46.69 16.73 -5.76
CA GLU A 3 45.51 17.01 -4.97
C GLU A 3 44.29 16.25 -5.51
N GLN A 4 43.65 15.45 -4.66
CA GLN A 4 42.42 14.72 -4.96
C GLN A 4 41.24 15.70 -5.02
N LYS A 5 40.69 15.91 -6.23
CA LYS A 5 39.43 16.63 -6.42
C LYS A 5 38.29 15.73 -5.97
N ASN A 6 37.70 16.07 -4.83
CA ASN A 6 36.51 15.43 -4.29
C ASN A 6 35.28 16.07 -4.95
N ASP A 7 34.82 15.51 -6.08
CA ASP A 7 33.58 15.90 -6.72
C ASP A 7 32.39 15.51 -5.83
N VAL A 8 31.92 16.48 -5.03
CA VAL A 8 30.66 16.39 -4.29
C VAL A 8 29.53 16.25 -5.30
N ARG A 9 29.15 15.01 -5.60
CA ARG A 9 27.97 14.67 -6.41
C ARG A 9 26.73 15.16 -5.66
N LYS A 10 26.28 16.37 -6.00
CA LYS A 10 24.92 16.86 -5.72
C LYS A 10 23.94 15.80 -6.21
N ALA A 11 23.39 15.01 -5.30
CA ALA A 11 22.35 14.03 -5.60
C ALA A 11 21.18 14.79 -6.23
N GLY A 12 21.06 14.64 -7.54
CA GLY A 12 19.98 15.22 -8.32
C GLY A 12 18.65 14.83 -7.69
N LYS A 13 17.80 15.83 -7.49
CA LYS A 13 16.41 15.68 -7.11
C LYS A 13 15.77 14.75 -8.14
N SER A 14 15.70 13.45 -7.84
CA SER A 14 15.14 12.47 -8.75
C SER A 14 13.67 12.83 -8.94
N SER A 15 13.35 13.35 -10.12
CA SER A 15 11.99 13.56 -10.58
C SER A 15 11.25 12.26 -10.36
N LYS A 16 10.37 12.26 -9.36
CA LYS A 16 9.68 11.09 -8.84
C LYS A 16 8.72 10.60 -9.92
N GLY A 17 9.25 9.80 -10.85
CA GLY A 17 8.50 9.20 -11.95
C GLY A 17 7.23 8.56 -11.38
N LYS A 18 6.09 9.04 -11.87
CA LYS A 18 4.78 8.49 -11.51
C LYS A 18 4.73 7.11 -12.16
N GLU A 19 4.65 6.06 -11.36
CA GLU A 19 4.42 4.73 -11.89
C GLU A 19 3.06 4.73 -12.61
N VAL A 20 3.03 4.18 -13.82
CA VAL A 20 1.81 4.05 -14.62
C VAL A 20 1.08 2.81 -14.11
N TYR A 21 -0.12 2.99 -13.56
CA TYR A 21 -0.96 1.91 -13.09
C TYR A 21 -2.14 1.71 -14.03
N SER A 22 -2.49 0.44 -14.27
CA SER A 22 -3.69 0.09 -15.01
C SER A 22 -4.83 -0.14 -14.04
N VAL A 23 -6.00 0.44 -14.33
CA VAL A 23 -7.23 0.10 -13.62
C VAL A 23 -7.63 -1.29 -14.04
N VAL A 24 -7.48 -2.25 -13.13
CA VAL A 24 -7.94 -3.64 -13.32
C VAL A 24 -9.34 -3.79 -12.75
N ASP A 25 -10.10 -4.72 -13.31
CA ASP A 25 -11.36 -5.11 -12.69
C ASP A 25 -11.08 -5.93 -11.43
N LEU A 26 -11.62 -5.46 -10.30
CA LEU A 26 -11.44 -6.15 -9.02
C LEU A 26 -12.45 -7.29 -8.83
N GLY A 27 -13.43 -7.45 -9.72
CA GLY A 27 -14.55 -8.37 -9.53
C GLY A 27 -15.48 -7.98 -8.37
N LEU A 28 -15.37 -6.75 -7.85
CA LEU A 28 -16.15 -6.31 -6.70
C LEU A 28 -17.50 -5.74 -7.12
N SER A 29 -18.57 -6.30 -6.54
CA SER A 29 -19.93 -5.77 -6.63
C SER A 29 -20.04 -4.37 -6.00
N GLU A 30 -21.09 -3.62 -6.35
CA GLU A 30 -21.31 -2.27 -5.80
C GLU A 30 -21.40 -2.26 -4.27
N GLU A 31 -22.10 -3.24 -3.68
CA GLU A 31 -22.19 -3.44 -2.24
C GLU A 31 -20.82 -3.66 -1.59
N GLN A 32 -20.00 -4.51 -2.21
CA GLN A 32 -18.63 -4.79 -1.77
C GLN A 32 -17.74 -3.55 -1.82
N ARG A 33 -17.87 -2.72 -2.86
CA ARG A 33 -17.16 -1.44 -2.96
C ARG A 33 -17.56 -0.49 -1.84
N GLN A 34 -18.84 -0.46 -1.50
CA GLN A 34 -19.37 0.35 -0.40
C GLN A 34 -18.85 -0.16 0.96
N GLN A 35 -18.87 -1.48 1.19
CA GLN A 35 -18.33 -2.11 2.40
C GLN A 35 -16.83 -1.87 2.55
N LEU A 36 -16.05 -1.97 1.46
CA LEU A 36 -14.62 -1.65 1.47
C LEU A 36 -14.39 -0.20 1.88
N ARG A 37 -15.18 0.73 1.36
CA ARG A 37 -15.09 2.16 1.71
C ARG A 37 -15.46 2.39 3.17
N ASP A 38 -16.50 1.74 3.67
CA ASP A 38 -16.93 1.85 5.07
C ASP A 38 -15.86 1.27 6.01
N PHE A 39 -15.36 0.07 5.71
CA PHE A 39 -14.26 -0.58 6.44
C PHE A 39 -13.00 0.27 6.45
N TYR A 40 -12.61 0.81 5.30
CA TYR A 40 -11.46 1.70 5.17
C TYR A 40 -11.63 2.96 6.01
N THR A 41 -12.83 3.55 5.99
CA THR A 41 -13.17 4.75 6.77
C THR A 41 -13.18 4.47 8.27
N SER A 42 -13.67 3.29 8.68
CA SER A 42 -13.67 2.84 10.07
C SER A 42 -12.25 2.63 10.61
N LYS A 43 -11.36 2.06 9.80
CA LYS A 43 -9.95 1.79 10.17
C LYS A 43 -9.05 3.04 10.13
N GLN A 44 -9.46 4.12 9.48
CA GLN A 44 -8.73 5.40 9.36
C GLN A 44 -7.20 5.26 9.16
N PRO A 45 -6.74 4.49 8.16
CA PRO A 45 -5.31 4.27 7.96
C PRO A 45 -4.58 5.58 7.64
N GLN A 46 -3.54 5.91 8.41
CA GLN A 46 -2.83 7.19 8.28
C GLN A 46 -1.68 7.10 7.26
N THR A 47 -0.83 6.07 7.39
CA THR A 47 0.36 5.89 6.54
C THR A 47 0.05 5.13 5.25
N GLN A 48 0.87 5.30 4.22
CA GLN A 48 0.68 4.58 2.94
C GLN A 48 0.68 3.06 3.12
N ASN A 49 1.55 2.53 3.99
CA ASN A 49 1.62 1.12 4.33
C ASN A 49 0.31 0.62 4.94
N GLU A 50 -0.22 1.36 5.93
CA GLU A 50 -1.51 1.05 6.57
C GLU A 50 -2.65 1.04 5.56
N LYS A 51 -2.67 2.04 4.66
CA LYS A 51 -3.69 2.13 3.63
C LYS A 51 -3.68 0.91 2.71
N ILE A 52 -2.49 0.47 2.29
CA ILE A 52 -2.36 -0.73 1.47
C ILE A 52 -2.75 -1.99 2.26
N ALA A 53 -2.30 -2.12 3.50
CA ALA A 53 -2.61 -3.27 4.34
C ALA A 53 -4.12 -3.43 4.56
N VAL A 54 -4.84 -2.34 4.87
CA VAL A 54 -6.30 -2.35 5.05
C VAL A 54 -7.01 -2.81 3.77
N LEU A 55 -6.58 -2.29 2.61
CA LEU A 55 -7.17 -2.68 1.33
C LEU A 55 -6.88 -4.16 1.02
N MET A 56 -5.65 -4.64 1.25
CA MET A 56 -5.28 -6.03 1.01
C MET A 56 -6.00 -7.00 1.95
N ASP A 57 -6.11 -6.68 3.25
CA ASP A 57 -6.82 -7.51 4.24
C ASP A 57 -8.29 -7.68 3.85
N TRP A 58 -8.93 -6.57 3.46
CA TRP A 58 -10.32 -6.60 3.02
C TRP A 58 -10.49 -7.38 1.70
N LEU A 59 -9.64 -7.14 0.70
CA LEU A 59 -9.67 -7.87 -0.57
C LEU A 59 -9.44 -9.38 -0.40
N LYS A 60 -8.62 -9.77 0.57
CA LYS A 60 -8.36 -11.17 0.92
C LYS A 60 -9.58 -11.83 1.54
N ARG A 61 -10.25 -11.14 2.46
CA ARG A 61 -11.42 -11.65 3.21
C ARG A 61 -12.69 -11.65 2.38
N GLU A 62 -13.07 -10.49 1.86
CA GLU A 62 -14.35 -10.27 1.18
C GLU A 62 -14.22 -10.46 -0.34
N GLY A 63 -13.09 -10.04 -0.91
CA GLY A 63 -12.84 -10.12 -2.35
C GLY A 63 -12.34 -11.49 -2.82
N ASN A 64 -12.13 -12.46 -1.92
CA ASN A 64 -11.53 -13.78 -2.19
C ASN A 64 -10.19 -13.71 -2.95
N LYS A 65 -9.50 -12.57 -2.90
CA LYS A 65 -8.22 -12.34 -3.57
C LYS A 65 -7.09 -12.55 -2.57
N LEU A 66 -6.57 -13.77 -2.50
CA LEU A 66 -5.43 -14.13 -1.65
C LEU A 66 -4.19 -13.25 -1.94
N THR A 67 -3.97 -12.94 -3.22
CA THR A 67 -2.84 -12.13 -3.67
C THR A 67 -3.33 -10.88 -4.38
N ALA A 68 -2.66 -9.75 -4.15
CA ALA A 68 -2.94 -8.50 -4.86
C ALA A 68 -1.68 -8.00 -5.57
N THR A 69 -1.86 -7.49 -6.78
CA THR A 69 -0.81 -6.76 -7.50
C THR A 69 -0.87 -5.26 -7.20
N TRP A 70 0.15 -4.50 -7.62
CA TRP A 70 0.12 -3.04 -7.58
C TRP A 70 -1.09 -2.45 -8.32
N ASN A 71 -1.57 -3.10 -9.38
CA ASN A 71 -2.75 -2.68 -10.13
C ASN A 71 -4.04 -2.92 -9.32
N ASP A 72 -4.17 -4.08 -8.66
CA ASP A 72 -5.32 -4.37 -7.79
C ASP A 72 -5.42 -3.34 -6.67
N ILE A 73 -4.29 -3.06 -6.02
CA ILE A 73 -4.21 -2.06 -4.94
C ILE A 73 -4.57 -0.68 -5.49
N PHE A 74 -4.07 -0.30 -6.67
CA PHE A 74 -4.41 0.96 -7.31
C PHE A 74 -5.91 1.09 -7.60
N THR A 75 -6.54 0.05 -8.15
CA THR A 75 -7.99 0.04 -8.33
C THR A 75 -8.70 0.13 -6.98
N ALA A 76 -8.23 -0.57 -5.95
CA ALA A 76 -8.88 -0.54 -4.63
C ALA A 76 -8.83 0.86 -4.00
N PHE A 77 -7.72 1.58 -4.16
CA PHE A 77 -7.63 3.01 -3.81
C PHE A 77 -8.65 3.86 -4.56
N ARG A 78 -8.83 3.61 -5.86
CA ARG A 78 -9.81 4.31 -6.68
C ARG A 78 -11.24 4.02 -6.21
N THR A 79 -11.53 2.78 -5.82
CA THR A 79 -12.82 2.36 -5.25
C THR A 79 -13.15 3.11 -3.96
N VAL A 80 -12.19 3.25 -3.05
CA VAL A 80 -12.41 4.01 -1.81
C VAL A 80 -12.32 5.53 -2.00
N ALA A 81 -12.15 6.01 -3.24
CA ALA A 81 -11.95 7.41 -3.60
C ALA A 81 -10.78 8.09 -2.85
N VAL A 82 -9.72 7.32 -2.54
CA VAL A 82 -8.52 7.83 -1.87
C VAL A 82 -7.38 7.96 -2.85
N LYS A 83 -6.58 9.01 -2.67
CA LYS A 83 -5.36 9.24 -3.44
C LYS A 83 -4.38 8.08 -3.24
N SER A 84 -4.16 7.33 -4.30
CA SER A 84 -3.15 6.27 -4.35
C SER A 84 -1.73 6.84 -4.19
N PRO A 85 -0.80 6.09 -3.57
CA PRO A 85 0.60 6.45 -3.53
C PRO A 85 1.16 6.62 -4.95
N ALA A 86 2.08 7.57 -5.14
CA ALA A 86 2.79 7.70 -6.41
C ALA A 86 3.63 6.46 -6.74
N LYS A 87 4.09 5.74 -5.70
CA LYS A 87 4.96 4.57 -5.81
C LYS A 87 4.49 3.38 -4.96
N ILE A 88 3.44 2.70 -5.38
CA ILE A 88 2.87 1.53 -4.71
C ILE A 88 3.91 0.42 -4.61
N SER A 89 4.68 0.17 -5.67
CA SER A 89 5.76 -0.83 -5.67
C SER A 89 6.80 -0.56 -4.59
N SER A 90 7.17 0.71 -4.41
CA SER A 90 8.11 1.10 -3.34
C SER A 90 7.52 0.91 -1.95
N VAL A 91 6.22 1.20 -1.75
CA VAL A 91 5.55 0.99 -0.46
C VAL A 91 5.42 -0.50 -0.17
N LEU A 92 5.06 -1.32 -1.16
CA LEU A 92 5.03 -2.77 -1.06
C LEU A 92 6.41 -3.34 -0.70
N GLY A 93 7.47 -2.89 -1.36
CA GLY A 93 8.84 -3.27 -0.99
C GLY A 93 9.19 -2.93 0.46
N ASN A 94 8.76 -1.76 0.95
CA ASN A 94 8.91 -1.41 2.36
C ASN A 94 8.09 -2.34 3.28
N MET A 95 6.85 -2.66 2.90
CA MET A 95 6.00 -3.60 3.64
C MET A 95 6.57 -5.02 3.66
N VAL A 96 7.27 -5.44 2.60
CA VAL A 96 8.02 -6.72 2.57
C VAL A 96 9.13 -6.68 3.62
N GLY A 97 9.88 -5.58 3.70
CA GLY A 97 10.90 -5.39 4.75
C GLY A 97 10.33 -5.41 6.16
N LEU A 98 9.10 -4.92 6.34
CA LEU A 98 8.36 -4.96 7.62
C LEU A 98 7.70 -6.32 7.91
N SER A 99 7.84 -7.32 7.03
CA SER A 99 7.17 -8.62 7.13
C SER A 99 5.63 -8.54 7.19
N TRP A 100 5.05 -7.48 6.63
CA TRP A 100 3.59 -7.34 6.55
C TRP A 100 3.03 -8.02 5.31
N VAL A 101 3.77 -7.96 4.20
CA VAL A 101 3.41 -8.60 2.94
C VAL A 101 4.55 -9.50 2.47
N LYS A 102 4.21 -10.56 1.76
CA LYS A 102 5.14 -11.47 1.10
C LYS A 102 5.04 -11.28 -0.40
N ASN A 103 6.18 -11.12 -1.08
CA ASN A 103 6.19 -11.24 -2.53
C ASN A 103 6.07 -12.73 -2.91
N VAL A 104 5.02 -13.11 -3.62
CA VAL A 104 4.78 -14.49 -4.06
C VAL A 104 5.33 -14.78 -5.45
N GLY A 105 6.02 -13.82 -6.07
CA GLY A 105 6.50 -13.89 -7.44
C GLY A 105 5.52 -13.26 -8.44
N GLY A 106 5.98 -12.96 -9.66
CA GLY A 106 5.13 -12.44 -10.74
C GLY A 106 4.51 -11.05 -10.50
N GLY A 107 5.02 -10.28 -9.53
CA GLY A 107 4.44 -8.97 -9.17
C GLY A 107 3.22 -9.04 -8.25
N GLN A 108 2.93 -10.23 -7.72
CA GLN A 108 1.86 -10.46 -6.76
C GLN A 108 2.41 -10.42 -5.33
N TYR A 109 1.60 -9.85 -4.44
CA TYR A 109 1.90 -9.72 -3.03
C TYR A 109 0.77 -10.34 -2.23
N ASP A 110 1.13 -11.20 -1.28
CA ASP A 110 0.21 -11.77 -0.29
C ASP A 110 0.34 -10.99 1.02
N LEU A 111 -0.78 -10.69 1.67
CA LEU A 111 -0.74 -10.10 3.00
C LEU A 111 -0.54 -11.22 4.03
N ILE A 112 0.53 -11.11 4.81
CA ILE A 112 0.88 -12.09 5.85
C ILE A 112 0.04 -11.78 7.11
N HIS A 113 -0.14 -12.80 7.96
CA HIS A 113 -0.78 -12.69 9.27
C HIS A 113 -0.31 -11.50 10.10
N VAL A 114 0.96 -11.08 10.04
CA VAL A 114 1.47 -9.90 10.76
C VAL A 114 0.77 -8.62 10.27
N GLY A 115 0.61 -8.46 8.95
CA GLY A 115 -0.11 -7.34 8.37
C GLY A 115 -1.61 -7.39 8.66
N GLU A 116 -2.21 -8.58 8.65
CA GLU A 116 -3.62 -8.81 8.99
C GLU A 116 -3.89 -8.46 10.46
N ASP A 117 -3.03 -8.94 11.37
CA ASP A 117 -3.11 -8.67 12.80
C ASP A 117 -3.00 -7.17 13.07
N TYR A 118 -2.05 -6.51 12.41
CA TYR A 118 -1.89 -5.08 12.51
C TYR A 118 -3.15 -4.31 12.04
N VAL A 119 -3.77 -4.71 10.94
CA VAL A 119 -5.03 -4.09 10.48
C VAL A 119 -6.19 -4.37 11.45
N LYS A 120 -6.22 -5.56 12.04
CA LYS A 120 -7.32 -6.00 12.91
C LYS A 120 -7.24 -5.38 14.30
N PHE A 121 -6.07 -5.40 14.92
CA PHE A 121 -5.84 -5.05 16.32
C PHE A 121 -5.19 -3.67 16.51
N ASP A 122 -4.32 -3.24 15.59
CA ASP A 122 -3.61 -1.95 15.71
C ASP A 122 -4.40 -0.80 15.07
N LEU A 123 -5.34 -1.11 14.16
CA LEU A 123 -6.21 -0.11 13.50
C LEU A 123 -7.68 -0.17 14.00
N PRO A 124 -8.33 0.98 14.23
CA PRO A 124 -7.80 2.33 14.07
C PRO A 124 -6.85 2.71 15.21
N LYS A 125 -5.68 3.24 14.85
CA LYS A 125 -4.78 3.83 15.85
C LYS A 125 -5.51 5.00 16.47
N ALA A 126 -5.66 4.98 17.79
CA ALA A 126 -6.09 6.15 18.54
C ALA A 126 -5.26 7.35 18.07
N PRO A 127 -5.89 8.51 17.79
CA PRO A 127 -5.16 9.67 17.29
C PRO A 127 -4.03 9.95 18.25
N LYS A 128 -2.78 9.88 17.77
CA LYS A 128 -1.62 10.29 18.57
C LYS A 128 -1.85 11.75 18.94
N LYS A 129 -2.24 12.02 20.19
CA LYS A 129 -2.22 13.37 20.73
C LYS A 129 -0.79 13.88 20.54
N ALA A 130 -0.64 14.89 19.67
CA ALA A 130 0.61 15.62 19.52
C ALA A 130 1.01 16.11 20.91
N LYS A 131 2.25 15.79 21.32
CA LYS A 131 2.86 16.33 22.52
C LYS A 131 3.65 17.57 22.14
#